data_AF-A0A0Q7H3S6-F1
#
_entry.id   AF-A0A0Q7H3S6-F1
#
_cell.length_a   1.000
_cell.length_b   1.000
_cell.length_c   1.000
_cell.angle_alpha   90.00
_cell.angle_beta   90.00
_cell.angle_gamma   90.00
#
_symmetry.space_group_name_H-M   'P 1'
#
loop_
_entity.id
_entity.type
_entity.pdbx_description
1 polymer ?
#
loop_
_entity_poly.entity_id
_entity_poly.type
_entity_poly.pdbx_seq_one_letter_code
_entity_poly.pdbx_strand_id
1 'polypeptide(L)'
;MDQRILVPVDGSPTSQRGLAEAIRLAKLRQGRLRVFHAIDDRLLEEAKASATMAGVEAETVLCDRLSGPVYELVSDALAFE
;
A
#
# COMPACT_ATOMS: atom_id res chain seq x y z
N MET A 1 -6.80 8.64 -16.35
CA MET A 1 -7.07 8.58 -14.90
C MET A 1 -6.15 7.52 -14.35
N ASP A 2 -5.12 7.90 -13.62
CA ASP A 2 -4.23 6.94 -12.97
C ASP A 2 -4.97 6.36 -11.76
N GLN A 3 -5.32 5.07 -11.83
CA GLN A 3 -5.93 4.38 -10.70
C GLN A 3 -4.82 3.98 -9.72
N ARG A 4 -4.76 4.67 -8.57
CA ARG A 4 -3.87 4.36 -7.45
C ARG A 4 -4.67 3.57 -6.40
N ILE A 5 -4.18 2.39 -6.02
CA ILE A 5 -4.80 1.57 -4.96
C ILE A 5 -3.95 1.71 -3.69
N LEU A 6 -4.54 2.26 -2.63
CA LEU A 6 -3.92 2.34 -1.30
C LEU A 6 -4.13 1.03 -0.54
N VAL A 7 -3.04 0.42 -0.07
CA VAL A 7 -3.09 -0.84 0.70
C VAL A 7 -2.45 -0.66 2.06
N PRO A 8 -3.22 -0.73 3.17
CA PRO A 8 -2.63 -0.82 4.49
C PRO A 8 -2.05 -2.21 4.70
N VAL A 9 -0.76 -2.28 5.01
CA VAL A 9 -0.08 -3.48 5.49
C VAL A 9 0.17 -3.26 6.98
N ASP A 10 -0.01 -4.27 7.83
CA ASP A 10 0.33 -4.23 9.26
C ASP A 10 1.09 -5.49 9.70
N GLY A 11 1.47 -6.35 8.75
CA GLY A 11 2.12 -7.63 9.00
C GLY A 11 1.15 -8.75 9.38
N SER A 12 -0.13 -8.45 9.59
CA SER A 12 -1.12 -9.47 9.89
C SER A 12 -1.41 -10.35 8.65
N PRO A 13 -1.85 -11.61 8.86
CA PRO A 13 -2.30 -12.46 7.76
C PRO A 13 -3.44 -11.85 6.94
N THR A 14 -4.26 -10.99 7.56
CA THR A 14 -5.38 -10.30 6.88
C THR A 14 -4.87 -9.20 5.97
N SER A 15 -3.91 -8.39 6.40
CA SER A 15 -3.33 -7.35 5.54
C SER A 15 -2.57 -7.94 4.35
N GLN A 16 -1.90 -9.09 4.54
CA GLN A 16 -1.23 -9.81 3.45
C GLN A 16 -2.20 -10.27 2.36
N ARG A 17 -3.40 -10.76 2.74
CA ARG A 17 -4.45 -11.11 1.76
C ARG A 17 -4.97 -9.86 1.02
N GLY A 18 -5.14 -8.74 1.73
CA GLY A 18 -5.51 -7.46 1.13
C GLY A 18 -4.49 -6.98 0.10
N LEU A 19 -3.19 -7.11 0.40
CA LEU A 19 -2.10 -6.79 -0.52
C LEU A 19 -2.13 -7.66 -1.77
N ALA A 20 -2.31 -8.98 -1.63
CA ALA A 20 -2.38 -9.89 -2.77
C ALA A 20 -3.53 -9.51 -3.73
N GLU A 21 -4.70 -9.17 -3.17
CA GLU A 21 -5.86 -8.75 -3.97
C GLU A 21 -5.63 -7.40 -4.64
N ALA A 22 -5.03 -6.44 -3.95
CA ALA A 22 -4.72 -5.14 -4.52
C ALA A 22 -3.70 -5.24 -5.67
N ILE A 23 -2.67 -6.10 -5.54
CA ILE A 23 -1.74 -6.42 -6.64
C ILE A 23 -2.50 -7.01 -7.83
N ARG A 24 -3.43 -7.95 -7.58
CA ARG A 24 -4.26 -8.56 -8.64
C ARG A 24 -5.11 -7.52 -9.36
N LEU A 25 -5.73 -6.60 -8.62
CA LEU A 25 -6.55 -5.52 -9.18
C LEU A 25 -5.72 -4.52 -9.99
N ALA A 26 -4.55 -4.13 -9.49
CA ALA A 26 -3.62 -3.24 -10.19
C ALA A 26 -3.20 -3.83 -11.54
N LYS A 27 -2.87 -5.13 -11.59
CA LYS A 27 -2.57 -5.84 -12.85
C LYS A 27 -3.72 -5.81 -13.84
N LEU A 28 -4.94 -6.10 -13.38
CA LEU A 28 -6.11 -6.19 -14.25
C LEU A 28 -6.47 -4.83 -14.87
N ARG A 29 -6.17 -3.74 -14.16
CA ARG A 29 -6.53 -2.37 -14.56
C ARG A 29 -5.37 -1.57 -15.17
N GLN A 30 -4.18 -2.17 -15.31
CA GLN A 30 -2.94 -1.43 -15.63
C GLN A 30 -2.71 -0.23 -14.70
N GLY A 31 -3.14 -0.36 -13.43
CA GLY A 31 -3.02 0.68 -12.41
C GLY A 31 -1.71 0.59 -11.63
N ARG A 32 -1.41 1.62 -10.86
CA ARG A 32 -0.26 1.66 -9.94
C ARG A 32 -0.69 1.29 -8.53
N LEU A 33 0.18 0.64 -7.78
CA LEU A 33 -0.06 0.32 -6.38
C LEU A 33 0.61 1.36 -5.49
N ARG A 34 -0.05 1.79 -4.43
CA ARG A 34 0.58 2.56 -3.36
C ARG A 34 0.41 1.79 -2.07
N VAL A 35 1.52 1.33 -1.51
CA VAL A 35 1.54 0.55 -0.28
C VAL A 35 1.76 1.49 0.88
N PHE A 36 0.88 1.39 1.87
CA PHE A 36 0.88 2.19 3.08
C PHE A 36 1.08 1.27 4.28
N HIS A 37 1.99 1.62 5.19
CA HIS A 37 2.25 0.79 6.36
C HIS A 37 2.40 1.65 7.62
N ALA A 38 1.89 1.15 8.74
CA ALA A 38 1.73 1.93 9.97
C ALA A 38 2.80 1.69 11.06
N ILE A 39 3.69 0.68 10.95
CA ILE A 39 4.52 0.28 12.13
C ILE A 39 5.98 -0.17 11.84
N ASP A 40 6.35 -0.75 10.68
CA ASP A 40 7.69 -1.32 10.39
C ASP A 40 8.16 -1.17 8.92
N ASP A 41 9.39 -0.68 8.72
CA ASP A 41 10.06 -0.52 7.42
C ASP A 41 10.32 -1.84 6.70
N ARG A 42 10.60 -2.94 7.42
CA ARG A 42 10.92 -4.24 6.81
C ARG A 42 9.71 -4.81 6.07
N LEU A 43 8.54 -4.70 6.67
CA LEU A 43 7.28 -5.14 6.08
C LEU A 43 6.93 -4.33 4.83
N LEU A 44 7.29 -3.04 4.83
CA LEU A 44 7.07 -2.15 3.69
C LEU A 44 7.94 -2.54 2.49
N GLU A 45 9.22 -2.86 2.72
CA GLU A 45 10.13 -3.36 1.69
C GLU A 45 9.69 -4.73 1.15
N GLU A 46 9.22 -5.65 2.01
CA GLU A 46 8.68 -6.94 1.58
C GLU A 46 7.42 -6.79 0.70
N ALA A 47 6.52 -5.89 1.07
CA ALA A 47 5.32 -5.61 0.29
C ALA A 47 5.65 -4.98 -1.07
N LYS A 48 6.60 -4.04 -1.11
CA LYS A 48 7.10 -3.43 -2.35
C LYS A 48 7.79 -4.44 -3.25
N ALA A 49 8.61 -5.32 -2.69
CA ALA A 49 9.26 -6.40 -3.42
C ALA A 49 8.22 -7.34 -4.04
N SER A 50 7.19 -7.69 -3.28
CA SER A 50 6.08 -8.54 -3.77
C SER A 50 5.34 -7.91 -4.96
N ALA A 51 5.04 -6.61 -4.89
CA ALA A 51 4.40 -5.89 -5.98
C ALA A 51 5.32 -5.76 -7.21
N THR A 52 6.60 -5.43 -6.99
CA THR A 52 7.61 -5.30 -8.06
C THR A 52 7.83 -6.63 -8.78
N MET A 53 7.96 -7.74 -8.04
CA MET A 53 8.06 -9.09 -8.61
C MET A 53 6.83 -9.45 -9.43
N ALA A 54 5.67 -8.91 -9.05
CA ALA A 54 4.44 -9.09 -9.78
C ALA A 54 4.39 -8.22 -11.06
N GLY A 55 5.35 -7.31 -11.29
CA GLY A 55 5.35 -6.36 -12.41
C GLY A 55 4.43 -5.16 -12.17
N VAL A 56 4.13 -4.86 -10.90
CA VAL A 56 3.33 -3.71 -10.49
C VAL A 56 4.24 -2.69 -9.84
N GLU A 57 4.25 -1.47 -10.38
CA GLU A 57 4.97 -0.35 -9.78
C GLU A 57 4.33 0.00 -8.43
N ALA A 58 5.16 0.00 -7.38
CA ALA A 58 4.72 0.23 -6.01
C ALA A 58 5.52 1.36 -5.34
N GLU A 59 4.80 2.39 -4.92
CA GLU A 59 5.31 3.41 -4.01
C GLU A 59 5.03 3.01 -2.56
N THR A 60 5.93 3.39 -1.67
CA THR A 60 5.86 3.05 -0.25
C THR A 60 5.82 4.30 0.61
N VAL A 61 4.89 4.32 1.57
CA VAL A 61 4.79 5.38 2.58
C VAL A 61 4.74 4.73 3.96
N LEU A 62 5.70 5.10 4.82
CA LEU A 62 5.70 4.75 6.24
C LEU A 62 4.97 5.85 7.02
N CYS A 63 4.01 5.45 7.84
CA CYS A 63 3.39 6.33 8.84
C CYS A 63 3.74 5.84 10.24
N ASP A 64 4.65 6.53 10.92
CA ASP A 64 5.10 6.22 12.29
C ASP A 64 4.12 6.69 13.39
N ARG A 65 3.14 7.53 13.02
CA ARG A 65 2.16 8.12 13.92
C ARG A 65 0.74 7.91 13.40
N LEU A 66 -0.01 7.07 14.09
CA LEU A 66 -1.47 7.01 13.97
C LEU A 66 -2.14 8.06 14.90
N SER A 67 -1.58 9.27 15.00
CA SER A 67 -2.21 10.35 15.78
C SER A 67 -3.22 11.08 14.91
N GLY A 68 -4.50 10.90 15.23
CA GLY A 68 -5.62 11.50 14.51
C GLY A 68 -6.63 10.44 14.05
N PRO A 69 -7.78 10.87 13.50
CA PRO A 69 -8.76 9.96 12.94
C PRO A 69 -8.21 9.20 11.72
N VAL A 70 -8.53 7.91 11.60
CA VAL A 70 -8.06 7.03 10.52
C VAL A 70 -8.32 7.60 9.11
N TYR A 71 -9.41 8.35 8.92
CA TYR A 71 -9.74 8.93 7.62
C TYR A 71 -8.79 10.06 7.18
N GLU A 72 -8.20 10.80 8.13
CA GLU A 72 -7.21 11.84 7.81
C GLU A 72 -5.91 11.17 7.32
N LEU A 73 -5.46 10.13 8.01
CA LEU A 73 -4.27 9.36 7.62
C LEU A 73 -4.41 8.75 6.22
N VAL A 74 -5.60 8.23 5.89
CA VAL A 74 -5.90 7.71 4.55
C VAL A 74 -5.89 8.84 3.51
N SER A 75 -6.46 9.99 3.85
CA SER A 75 -6.50 11.14 2.93
C SER A 75 -5.10 11.69 2.66
N ASP A 76 -4.27 11.82 3.69
CA ASP A 76 -2.87 12.24 3.56
C ASP A 76 -2.08 11.24 2.71
N ALA A 77 -2.24 9.93 2.95
CA ALA A 77 -1.58 8.90 2.16
C ALA A 77 -1.96 8.93 0.66
N LEU A 78 -3.17 9.42 0.35
CA LEU A 78 -3.65 9.63 -1.02
C LEU A 78 -3.21 10.98 -1.61
N ALA A 79 -2.87 11.97 -0.79
CA ALA A 79 -2.60 13.35 -1.20
C ALA A 79 -1.15 13.64 -1.62
N PHE A 80 -0.19 12.75 -1.35
CA PHE A 80 1.20 12.95 -1.79
C PHE A 80 1.35 12.86 -3.32
N GLU A 81 1.93 13.90 -3.93
CA GLU A 81 2.18 14.04 -5.38
C GLU A 81 2.92 12.83 -5.98
#